data_AF-A0A859FGV5-F1
#
_entry.id   AF-A0A859FGV5-F1
#
_cell.length_a   1.000
_cell.length_b   1.000
_cell.length_c   1.000
_cell.angle_alpha   90.00
_cell.angle_beta   90.00
_cell.angle_gamma   90.00
#
_symmetry.space_group_name_H-M   'P 1'
#
loop_
_entity.id
_entity.type
_entity.pdbx_description
1 polymer ?
#
loop_
_entity_poly.entity_id
_entity_poly.type
_entity_poly.pdbx_seq_one_letter_code
_entity_poly.pdbx_strand_id
1 'polypeptide(L)'
;MKASILIIIIGILAGCSESSTSINTPSQVEPETVELILDNDQQVLDEIDYQIFTDEAVEVFNSMIPYQSEQSDQIRKWFIRYYIQMKEAGEVWSPDEMMTLAQERTMYEHEWKQLAKTNYEIELTEDSIEQQASYAYDLYQDSPPASAVGMANSLQLSLEDFFKEFDRDHAERTVIWKELYPILQAKYREEDGVDLDTVAIAQRYSEEVLESLSTRATNS
;
A
#
# COMPACT_ATOMS: atom_id res chain seq x y z
N MET A 1 42.58 -19.28 33.83
CA MET A 1 43.42 -18.09 34.10
C MET A 1 42.55 -16.85 33.92
N LYS A 2 42.54 -15.98 34.95
CA LYS A 2 42.45 -14.50 34.94
C LYS A 2 41.40 -13.87 34.01
N ALA A 3 40.27 -13.34 34.50
CA ALA A 3 40.08 -12.13 35.32
C ALA A 3 40.38 -10.80 34.58
N SER A 4 39.47 -9.85 34.80
CA SER A 4 39.64 -8.38 34.76
C SER A 4 39.51 -7.71 33.38
N ILE A 5 38.54 -6.82 33.13
CA ILE A 5 38.29 -5.46 33.70
C ILE A 5 39.48 -4.50 33.49
N LEU A 6 39.26 -3.45 32.67
CA LEU A 6 39.65 -2.02 32.85
C LEU A 6 39.39 -1.30 31.50
N ILE A 7 38.39 -0.44 31.30
CA ILE A 7 38.33 1.02 31.60
C ILE A 7 39.69 1.73 31.53
N ILE A 8 39.79 2.77 30.68
CA ILE A 8 40.40 4.11 30.89
C ILE A 8 40.39 4.81 29.51
N ILE A 9 39.61 5.88 29.25
CA ILE A 9 39.61 7.26 29.77
C ILE A 9 40.65 8.19 29.08
N ILE A 10 40.10 9.19 28.38
CA ILE A 10 40.55 10.59 28.16
C ILE A 10 41.73 10.90 27.24
N GLY A 11 41.44 11.83 26.30
CA GLY A 11 42.40 12.72 25.66
C GLY A 11 41.69 13.95 25.07
N ILE A 12 41.28 14.87 25.94
CA ILE A 12 40.84 16.25 25.60
C ILE A 12 42.09 17.07 25.21
N LEU A 13 41.85 18.14 24.44
CA LEU A 13 42.60 19.41 24.30
C LEU A 13 43.27 19.57 22.92
N ALA A 14 43.33 20.72 22.29
CA ALA A 14 42.60 22.00 22.33
C ALA A 14 43.23 22.84 21.20
N GLY A 15 42.46 23.73 20.58
CA GLY A 15 42.97 24.67 19.60
C GLY A 15 41.99 25.83 19.38
N CYS A 16 41.97 26.76 20.34
CA CYS A 16 41.27 28.04 20.27
C CYS A 16 41.87 28.98 19.22
N SER A 17 41.07 29.86 18.62
CA SER A 17 41.37 31.31 18.64
C SER A 17 40.10 32.15 18.49
N GLU A 18 40.05 33.20 19.31
CA GLU A 18 38.98 34.17 19.59
C GLU A 18 38.74 35.12 18.41
N SER A 19 37.57 35.72 18.22
CA SER A 19 37.10 36.96 18.89
C SER A 19 35.82 37.39 18.13
N SER A 20 34.73 37.88 18.70
CA SER A 20 34.57 38.98 19.64
C SER A 20 33.11 39.01 20.15
N THR A 21 32.93 39.42 21.40
CA THR A 21 31.65 39.52 22.10
C THR A 21 30.75 40.63 21.54
N SER A 22 29.47 40.31 21.30
CA SER A 22 28.37 41.23 21.58
C SER A 22 27.18 40.45 22.15
N ILE A 23 26.66 40.93 23.26
CA ILE A 23 25.57 40.35 24.04
C ILE A 23 24.30 41.18 23.80
N ASN A 24 23.17 40.47 23.70
CA ASN A 24 21.75 40.88 23.77
C ASN A 24 21.03 41.29 22.48
N THR A 25 20.18 40.37 21.97
CA THR A 25 18.69 40.45 22.00
C THR A 25 18.15 39.08 21.54
N PRO A 26 17.10 38.50 22.15
CA PRO A 26 16.61 37.18 21.76
C PRO A 26 15.92 37.29 20.40
N SER A 27 16.53 36.76 19.35
CA SER A 27 15.82 36.55 18.08
C SER A 27 14.67 35.61 18.33
N GLN A 28 13.48 36.12 18.12
CA GLN A 28 12.29 35.33 17.89
C GLN A 28 12.64 34.33 16.79
N VAL A 29 12.54 33.04 17.12
CA VAL A 29 12.49 31.99 16.11
C VAL A 29 11.14 32.19 15.43
N GLU A 30 11.14 32.93 14.33
CA GLU A 30 10.07 32.79 13.35
C GLU A 30 10.04 31.32 12.95
N PRO A 31 8.86 30.67 12.92
CA PRO A 31 8.78 29.33 12.39
C PRO A 31 9.26 29.42 10.95
N GLU A 32 10.37 28.74 10.63
CA GLU A 32 10.70 28.36 9.26
C GLU A 32 9.46 27.63 8.73
N THR A 33 8.62 28.38 8.03
CA THR A 33 7.63 27.80 7.14
C THR A 33 8.45 27.00 6.16
N VAL A 34 8.37 25.67 6.28
CA VAL A 34 8.77 24.76 5.22
C VAL A 34 7.98 25.20 4.00
N GLU A 35 8.61 25.98 3.12
CA GLU A 35 8.11 26.18 1.78
C GLU A 35 8.10 24.78 1.15
N LEU A 36 6.92 24.18 1.14
CA LEU A 36 6.58 23.10 0.24
C LEU A 36 6.83 23.63 -1.17
N ILE A 37 8.01 23.37 -1.70
CA ILE A 37 8.25 23.37 -3.14
C ILE A 37 7.45 22.18 -3.66
N LEU A 38 6.17 22.41 -3.90
CA LEU A 38 5.35 21.55 -4.74
C LEU A 38 5.91 21.74 -6.14
N ASP A 39 6.69 20.76 -6.61
CA ASP A 39 6.99 20.64 -8.04
C ASP A 39 5.64 20.56 -8.77
N ASN A 40 5.27 21.68 -9.38
CA ASN A 40 3.92 21.97 -9.88
C ASN A 40 3.67 21.39 -11.28
N ASP A 41 4.39 20.32 -11.64
CA ASP A 41 4.35 19.66 -12.95
C ASP A 41 3.77 18.23 -12.87
N GLN A 42 3.05 17.90 -11.79
CA GLN A 42 2.22 16.69 -11.81
C GLN A 42 1.07 16.91 -12.80
N GLN A 43 1.08 16.13 -13.89
CA GLN A 43 0.01 16.10 -14.86
C GLN A 43 -1.31 15.83 -14.12
N VAL A 44 -2.26 16.77 -14.19
CA VAL A 44 -3.61 16.54 -13.66
C VAL A 44 -4.31 15.62 -14.63
N LEU A 45 -4.44 14.34 -14.25
CA LEU A 45 -5.11 13.30 -15.04
C LEU A 45 -6.62 13.40 -14.85
N ASP A 46 -7.37 13.29 -15.95
CA ASP A 46 -8.83 13.26 -15.96
C ASP A 46 -9.40 11.88 -16.32
N GLU A 47 -10.73 11.80 -16.38
CA GLU A 47 -11.45 10.54 -16.66
C GLU A 47 -11.06 9.94 -18.02
N ILE A 48 -10.75 10.77 -19.02
CA ILE A 48 -10.38 10.33 -20.37
C ILE A 48 -8.97 9.74 -20.34
N ASP A 49 -8.04 10.35 -19.60
CA ASP A 49 -6.69 9.81 -19.44
C ASP A 49 -6.74 8.40 -18.82
N TYR A 50 -7.51 8.22 -17.74
CA TYR A 50 -7.65 6.91 -17.10
C TYR A 50 -8.36 5.89 -17.98
N GLN A 51 -9.32 6.30 -18.81
CA GLN A 51 -9.94 5.42 -19.79
C GLN A 51 -8.90 4.91 -20.81
N ILE A 52 -8.10 5.82 -21.37
CA ILE A 52 -7.05 5.48 -22.33
C ILE A 52 -6.03 4.52 -21.69
N PHE A 53 -5.56 4.82 -20.48
CA PHE A 53 -4.60 3.96 -19.79
C PHE A 53 -5.17 2.57 -19.49
N THR A 54 -6.46 2.49 -19.18
CA THR A 54 -7.13 1.21 -18.95
C THR A 54 -7.26 0.40 -20.24
N ASP A 55 -7.64 1.04 -21.36
CA ASP A 55 -7.71 0.40 -22.68
C ASP A 55 -6.34 -0.14 -23.12
N GLU A 56 -5.29 0.68 -22.99
CA GLU A 56 -3.90 0.27 -23.27
C GLU A 56 -3.47 -0.91 -22.40
N ALA A 57 -3.77 -0.87 -21.10
CA ALA A 57 -3.42 -1.95 -20.17
C ALA A 57 -4.12 -3.27 -20.55
N VAL A 58 -5.39 -3.21 -20.91
CA VAL A 58 -6.18 -4.37 -21.36
C VAL A 58 -5.61 -4.96 -22.65
N GLU A 59 -5.26 -4.12 -23.62
CA GLU A 59 -4.64 -4.56 -24.87
C GLU A 59 -3.30 -5.28 -24.61
N VAL A 60 -2.42 -4.66 -23.81
CA VAL A 60 -1.12 -5.25 -23.45
C VAL A 60 -1.32 -6.59 -22.74
N PHE A 61 -2.19 -6.65 -21.73
CA PHE A 61 -2.45 -7.89 -21.00
C PHE A 61 -2.94 -9.02 -21.91
N ASN A 62 -3.92 -8.73 -22.78
CA ASN A 62 -4.49 -9.71 -23.69
C ASN A 62 -3.47 -10.21 -24.73
N SER A 63 -2.46 -9.40 -25.07
CA SER A 63 -1.36 -9.83 -25.94
C SER A 63 -0.40 -10.83 -25.28
N MET A 64 -0.32 -10.81 -23.95
CA MET A 64 0.58 -11.67 -23.16
C MET A 64 -0.06 -12.99 -22.76
N ILE A 65 -1.35 -12.98 -22.39
CA ILE A 65 -2.06 -14.17 -21.89
C ILE A 65 -3.24 -14.48 -22.81
N PRO A 66 -3.12 -15.49 -23.70
CA PRO A 66 -4.19 -15.83 -24.62
C PRO A 66 -5.33 -16.64 -23.99
N TYR A 67 -5.21 -17.08 -22.73
CA TYR A 67 -6.19 -17.97 -22.08
C TYR A 67 -6.74 -17.39 -20.77
N GLN A 68 -8.06 -17.28 -20.67
CA GLN A 68 -8.76 -16.74 -19.50
C GLN A 68 -9.02 -17.82 -18.45
N SER A 69 -8.71 -17.53 -17.20
CA SER A 69 -9.02 -18.31 -15.98
C SER A 69 -9.41 -17.34 -14.87
N GLU A 70 -10.03 -17.80 -13.79
CA GLU A 70 -10.36 -16.92 -12.64
C GLU A 70 -9.09 -16.26 -12.04
N GLN A 71 -7.99 -17.03 -11.97
CA GLN A 71 -6.70 -16.49 -11.59
C GLN A 71 -6.21 -15.43 -12.59
N SER A 72 -6.46 -15.63 -13.89
CA SER A 72 -6.17 -14.65 -14.92
C SER A 72 -6.95 -13.34 -14.73
N ASP A 73 -8.17 -13.37 -14.20
CA ASP A 73 -8.95 -12.15 -13.96
C ASP A 73 -8.38 -11.32 -12.81
N GLN A 74 -7.95 -11.97 -11.71
CA GLN A 74 -7.30 -11.27 -10.60
C GLN A 74 -5.95 -10.67 -11.01
N ILE A 75 -5.16 -11.43 -11.77
CA ILE A 75 -3.91 -10.91 -12.34
C ILE A 75 -4.20 -9.75 -13.29
N ARG A 76 -5.24 -9.84 -14.13
CA ARG A 76 -5.64 -8.74 -15.04
C ARG A 76 -5.94 -7.45 -14.28
N LYS A 77 -6.72 -7.53 -13.20
CA LYS A 77 -7.03 -6.35 -12.37
C LYS A 77 -5.77 -5.69 -11.81
N TRP A 78 -4.86 -6.47 -11.23
CA TRP A 78 -3.60 -5.95 -10.71
C TRP A 78 -2.70 -5.41 -11.81
N PHE A 79 -2.65 -6.07 -12.97
CA PHE A 79 -1.90 -5.58 -14.13
C PHE A 79 -2.41 -4.20 -14.57
N ILE A 80 -3.73 -4.02 -14.69
CA ILE A 80 -4.33 -2.73 -15.03
C ILE A 80 -3.95 -1.66 -14.00
N ARG A 81 -4.06 -1.96 -12.70
CA ARG A 81 -3.68 -1.03 -11.62
C ARG A 81 -2.20 -0.63 -11.70
N TYR A 82 -1.30 -1.59 -11.92
CA TYR A 82 0.13 -1.29 -12.07
C TYR A 82 0.43 -0.51 -13.34
N TYR A 83 -0.25 -0.79 -14.45
CA TYR A 83 -0.11 -0.03 -15.68
C TYR A 83 -0.50 1.44 -15.48
N ILE A 84 -1.64 1.69 -14.82
CA ILE A 84 -2.09 3.04 -14.50
C ILE A 84 -1.09 3.71 -13.54
N GLN A 85 -0.66 3.03 -12.48
CA GLN A 85 0.33 3.56 -11.53
C GLN A 85 1.65 3.95 -12.22
N MET A 86 2.13 3.14 -13.16
CA MET A 86 3.31 3.45 -13.97
C MET A 86 3.12 4.77 -14.74
N LYS A 87 1.94 4.98 -15.35
CA LYS A 87 1.63 6.21 -16.07
C LYS A 87 1.55 7.41 -15.13
N GLU A 88 0.89 7.27 -13.98
CA GLU A 88 0.77 8.30 -12.95
C GLU A 88 2.14 8.74 -12.41
N ALA A 89 3.06 7.79 -12.23
CA ALA A 89 4.41 8.05 -11.74
C ALA A 89 5.37 8.57 -12.82
N GLY A 90 4.96 8.58 -14.09
CA GLY A 90 5.84 8.88 -15.22
C GLY A 90 7.00 7.87 -15.35
N GLU A 91 6.80 6.65 -14.86
CA GLU A 91 7.80 5.59 -14.86
C GLU A 91 7.71 4.75 -16.13
N VAL A 92 8.72 3.89 -16.34
CA VAL A 92 8.75 2.96 -17.48
C VAL A 92 9.00 1.57 -16.93
N TRP A 93 7.94 0.74 -16.94
CA TRP A 93 8.00 -0.67 -16.60
C TRP A 93 7.73 -1.50 -17.86
N SER A 94 8.44 -2.61 -18.01
CA SER A 94 8.15 -3.56 -19.08
C SER A 94 6.85 -4.33 -18.79
N PRO A 95 6.16 -4.84 -19.83
CA PRO A 95 5.00 -5.70 -19.64
C PRO A 95 5.31 -6.94 -18.77
N ASP A 96 6.50 -7.52 -18.90
CA ASP A 96 6.92 -8.68 -18.09
C ASP A 96 7.10 -8.33 -16.61
N GLU A 97 7.64 -7.14 -16.30
CA GLU A 97 7.74 -6.64 -14.93
C GLU A 97 6.34 -6.42 -14.33
N MET A 98 5.43 -5.75 -15.06
CA MET A 98 4.05 -5.55 -14.60
C MET A 98 3.29 -6.87 -14.40
N MET A 99 3.51 -7.83 -15.28
CA MET A 99 2.95 -9.17 -15.15
C MET A 99 3.46 -9.87 -13.88
N THR A 100 4.77 -9.78 -13.62
CA THR A 100 5.39 -10.34 -12.42
C THR A 100 4.81 -9.69 -11.16
N LEU A 101 4.73 -8.35 -11.11
CA LEU A 101 4.13 -7.61 -10.01
C LEU A 101 2.67 -8.01 -9.79
N ALA A 102 1.88 -8.14 -10.85
CA ALA A 102 0.48 -8.54 -10.76
C ALA A 102 0.31 -9.98 -10.22
N GLN A 103 1.19 -10.90 -10.62
CA GLN A 103 1.21 -12.27 -10.11
C GLN A 103 1.60 -12.32 -8.63
N GLU A 104 2.69 -11.65 -8.26
CA GLU A 104 3.15 -11.56 -6.87
C GLU A 104 2.08 -10.93 -5.97
N ARG A 105 1.44 -9.86 -6.44
CA ARG A 105 0.35 -9.19 -5.71
C ARG A 105 -0.86 -10.10 -5.54
N THR A 106 -1.23 -10.84 -6.58
CA THR A 106 -2.34 -11.82 -6.51
C THR A 106 -2.02 -12.91 -5.48
N MET A 107 -0.79 -13.42 -5.46
CA MET A 107 -0.35 -14.41 -4.47
C MET A 107 -0.36 -13.83 -3.05
N TYR A 108 0.14 -12.61 -2.88
CA TYR A 108 0.17 -11.91 -1.60
C TYR A 108 -1.23 -11.68 -1.05
N GLU A 109 -2.17 -11.13 -1.85
CA GLU A 109 -3.54 -10.88 -1.40
C GLU A 109 -4.29 -12.18 -1.08
N HIS A 110 -4.02 -13.25 -1.84
CA HIS A 110 -4.56 -14.57 -1.51
C HIS A 110 -4.06 -15.03 -0.12
N GLU A 111 -2.74 -14.95 0.13
CA GLU A 111 -2.17 -15.36 1.41
C GLU A 111 -2.61 -14.48 2.56
N TRP A 112 -2.67 -13.16 2.35
CA TRP A 112 -3.14 -12.18 3.33
C TRP A 112 -4.55 -12.54 3.82
N LYS A 113 -5.45 -12.94 2.91
CA LYS A 113 -6.81 -13.39 3.25
C LYS A 113 -6.82 -14.78 3.90
N GLN A 114 -6.00 -15.72 3.41
CA GLN A 114 -5.94 -17.06 4.01
C GLN A 114 -5.42 -17.01 5.45
N LEU A 115 -4.37 -16.24 5.72
CA LEU A 115 -3.80 -16.10 7.06
C LEU A 115 -4.81 -15.50 8.04
N ALA A 116 -5.56 -14.47 7.62
CA ALA A 116 -6.64 -13.88 8.42
C ALA A 116 -7.69 -14.93 8.79
N LYS A 117 -8.09 -15.75 7.82
CA LYS A 117 -9.06 -16.83 8.02
C LYS A 117 -8.53 -17.93 8.94
N THR A 118 -7.32 -18.43 8.71
CA THR A 118 -6.83 -19.64 9.39
C THR A 118 -6.24 -19.36 10.77
N ASN A 119 -5.57 -18.22 10.95
CA ASN A 119 -4.85 -17.92 12.19
C ASN A 119 -5.64 -17.01 13.13
N TYR A 120 -6.57 -16.24 12.57
CA TYR A 120 -7.36 -15.25 13.30
C TYR A 120 -8.87 -15.53 13.24
N GLU A 121 -9.27 -16.64 12.61
CA GLU A 121 -10.66 -17.11 12.51
C GLU A 121 -11.61 -16.06 11.92
N ILE A 122 -11.11 -15.20 11.04
CA ILE A 122 -11.92 -14.15 10.40
C ILE A 122 -12.72 -14.75 9.25
N GLU A 123 -14.04 -14.63 9.34
CA GLU A 123 -14.97 -15.11 8.33
C GLU A 123 -15.44 -13.96 7.44
N LEU A 124 -15.11 -14.06 6.16
CA LEU A 124 -15.60 -13.15 5.15
C LEU A 124 -16.95 -13.64 4.62
N THR A 125 -17.99 -12.82 4.72
CA THR A 125 -19.34 -13.14 4.22
C THR A 125 -19.68 -12.29 3.00
N GLU A 126 -20.43 -12.86 2.04
CA GLU A 126 -20.88 -12.13 0.84
C GLU A 126 -21.67 -10.87 1.19
N ASP A 127 -22.56 -10.94 2.18
CA ASP A 127 -23.35 -9.79 2.64
C ASP A 127 -22.46 -8.66 3.17
N SER A 128 -21.40 -8.98 3.92
CA SER A 128 -20.47 -7.97 4.43
C SER A 128 -19.65 -7.30 3.33
N ILE A 129 -19.23 -8.05 2.30
CA ILE A 129 -18.50 -7.50 1.16
C ILE A 129 -19.42 -6.59 0.34
N GLU A 130 -20.63 -7.06 0.03
CA GLU A 130 -21.61 -6.31 -0.76
C GLU A 130 -22.02 -5.00 -0.06
N GLN A 131 -22.22 -5.06 1.26
CA GLN A 131 -22.49 -3.87 2.06
C GLN A 131 -21.31 -2.88 2.01
N GLN A 132 -20.08 -3.37 2.10
CA GLN A 132 -18.89 -2.52 2.05
C GLN A 132 -18.65 -1.92 0.66
N ALA A 133 -18.87 -2.68 -0.41
CA ALA A 133 -18.78 -2.18 -1.79
C ALA A 133 -19.88 -1.15 -2.09
N SER A 134 -21.11 -1.40 -1.64
CA SER A 134 -22.22 -0.45 -1.77
C SER A 134 -21.95 0.85 -1.00
N TYR A 135 -21.39 0.76 0.21
CA TYR A 135 -20.96 1.92 0.97
C TYR A 135 -19.87 2.73 0.24
N ALA A 136 -18.91 2.06 -0.40
CA ALA A 136 -17.89 2.72 -1.20
C ALA A 136 -18.49 3.47 -2.40
N TYR A 137 -19.44 2.85 -3.12
CA TYR A 137 -20.20 3.53 -4.17
C TYR A 137 -20.95 4.74 -3.62
N ASP A 138 -21.68 4.58 -2.51
CA ASP A 138 -22.50 5.64 -1.92
C ASP A 138 -21.66 6.87 -1.53
N LEU A 139 -20.43 6.64 -1.07
CA LEU A 139 -19.49 7.69 -0.70
C LEU A 139 -19.03 8.53 -1.91
N TYR A 140 -18.91 7.92 -3.08
CA TYR A 140 -18.31 8.52 -4.27
C TYR A 140 -19.30 8.89 -5.37
N GLN A 141 -20.56 8.43 -5.33
CA GLN A 141 -21.50 8.60 -6.44
C GLN A 141 -21.72 10.07 -6.88
N ASP A 142 -21.66 11.03 -5.95
CA ASP A 142 -21.87 12.46 -6.24
C ASP A 142 -20.60 13.18 -6.74
N SER A 143 -19.42 12.61 -6.47
CA SER A 143 -18.13 13.18 -6.85
C SER A 143 -17.08 12.07 -7.00
N PRO A 144 -17.22 11.22 -8.03
CA PRO A 144 -16.36 10.06 -8.16
C PRO A 144 -14.93 10.46 -8.53
N PRO A 145 -13.91 9.70 -8.08
CA PRO A 145 -12.55 9.88 -8.56
C PRO A 145 -12.48 9.71 -10.08
N ALA A 146 -11.72 10.56 -10.76
CA ALA A 146 -11.56 10.47 -12.22
C ALA A 146 -11.08 9.09 -12.67
N SER A 147 -10.21 8.47 -11.87
CA SER A 147 -9.72 7.11 -12.09
C SER A 147 -10.82 6.06 -12.08
N ALA A 148 -11.74 6.12 -11.12
CA ALA A 148 -12.86 5.18 -11.04
C ALA A 148 -13.78 5.29 -12.27
N VAL A 149 -14.09 6.51 -12.70
CA VAL A 149 -14.94 6.74 -13.88
C VAL A 149 -14.25 6.29 -15.16
N GLY A 150 -12.99 6.67 -15.37
CA GLY A 150 -12.23 6.29 -16.57
C GLY A 150 -12.05 4.78 -16.71
N MET A 151 -11.66 4.11 -15.61
CA MET A 151 -11.57 2.65 -15.57
C MET A 151 -12.92 1.97 -15.82
N ALA A 152 -13.99 2.42 -15.15
CA ALA A 152 -15.32 1.85 -15.33
C ALA A 152 -15.80 1.95 -16.79
N ASN A 153 -15.60 3.10 -17.43
CA ASN A 153 -15.97 3.31 -18.84
C ASN A 153 -15.22 2.37 -19.78
N SER A 154 -13.90 2.23 -19.62
CA SER A 154 -13.09 1.30 -20.41
C SER A 154 -13.54 -0.16 -20.23
N LEU A 155 -13.79 -0.55 -18.97
CA LEU A 155 -14.21 -1.90 -18.60
C LEU A 155 -15.70 -2.19 -18.91
N GLN A 156 -16.44 -1.22 -19.44
CA GLN A 156 -17.88 -1.30 -19.72
C GLN A 156 -18.72 -1.66 -18.49
N LEU A 157 -18.31 -1.14 -17.33
CA LEU A 157 -19.00 -1.28 -16.06
C LEU A 157 -19.75 0.01 -15.73
N SER A 158 -20.88 -0.09 -15.02
CA SER A 158 -21.39 1.07 -14.31
C SER A 158 -20.43 1.44 -13.16
N LEU A 159 -20.50 2.66 -12.64
CA LEU A 159 -19.69 3.03 -11.48
C LEU A 159 -20.01 2.15 -10.26
N GLU A 160 -21.27 1.73 -10.08
CA GLU A 160 -21.66 0.79 -9.03
C GLU A 160 -21.00 -0.57 -9.23
N ASP A 161 -21.09 -1.12 -10.44
CA ASP A 161 -20.47 -2.42 -10.78
C ASP A 161 -18.94 -2.36 -10.70
N PHE A 162 -18.33 -1.20 -10.98
CA PHE A 162 -16.90 -1.01 -10.77
C PHE A 162 -16.51 -1.27 -9.30
N PHE A 163 -17.22 -0.68 -8.33
CA PHE A 163 -16.94 -0.91 -6.91
C PHE A 163 -17.30 -2.34 -6.45
N LYS A 164 -18.34 -2.94 -7.01
CA LYS A 164 -18.82 -4.28 -6.62
C LYS A 164 -18.03 -5.43 -7.24
N GLU A 165 -17.52 -5.23 -8.46
CA GLU A 165 -16.85 -6.26 -9.25
C GLU A 165 -15.36 -5.99 -9.39
N PHE A 166 -14.96 -4.89 -10.02
CA PHE A 166 -13.55 -4.62 -10.28
C PHE A 166 -12.79 -4.37 -8.99
N ASP A 167 -13.31 -3.44 -8.17
CA ASP A 167 -12.69 -2.98 -6.92
C ASP A 167 -13.10 -3.76 -5.67
N ARG A 168 -13.79 -4.89 -5.89
CA ARG A 168 -14.26 -5.78 -4.83
C ARG A 168 -13.19 -6.16 -3.81
N ASP A 169 -11.95 -6.35 -4.24
CA ASP A 169 -10.84 -6.72 -3.36
C ASP A 169 -10.54 -5.67 -2.30
N HIS A 170 -10.78 -4.38 -2.57
CA HIS A 170 -10.69 -3.33 -1.56
C HIS A 170 -11.81 -3.44 -0.52
N ALA A 171 -13.03 -3.82 -0.94
CA ALA A 171 -14.13 -4.09 -0.01
C ALA A 171 -13.82 -5.31 0.88
N GLU A 172 -13.36 -6.42 0.29
CA GLU A 172 -12.94 -7.62 1.04
C GLU A 172 -11.85 -7.28 2.08
N ARG A 173 -10.80 -6.56 1.66
CA ARG A 173 -9.71 -6.16 2.54
C ARG A 173 -10.19 -5.28 3.69
N THR A 174 -11.11 -4.35 3.41
CA THR A 174 -11.68 -3.46 4.43
C THR A 174 -12.50 -4.23 5.46
N VAL A 175 -13.34 -5.18 5.01
CA VAL A 175 -14.12 -6.03 5.92
C VAL A 175 -13.19 -6.86 6.82
N ILE A 176 -12.20 -7.54 6.23
CA ILE A 176 -11.25 -8.35 7.00
C ILE A 176 -10.49 -7.46 7.99
N TRP A 177 -9.98 -6.31 7.55
CA TRP A 177 -9.18 -5.43 8.40
C TRP A 177 -9.95 -4.90 9.60
N LYS A 178 -11.25 -4.60 9.44
CA LYS A 178 -12.11 -4.13 10.52
C LYS A 178 -12.18 -5.13 11.68
N GLU A 179 -12.16 -6.43 11.39
CA GLU A 179 -12.18 -7.49 12.40
C GLU A 179 -10.76 -7.87 12.86
N LEU A 180 -9.80 -7.87 11.93
CA LEU A 180 -8.42 -8.28 12.18
C LEU A 180 -7.67 -7.28 13.05
N TYR A 181 -7.83 -5.99 12.79
CA TYR A 181 -7.11 -4.92 13.48
C TYR A 181 -7.16 -5.01 15.01
N PRO A 182 -8.34 -5.10 15.67
CA PRO A 182 -8.39 -5.19 17.14
C PRO A 182 -7.72 -6.45 17.69
N ILE A 183 -7.76 -7.57 16.95
CA ILE A 183 -7.11 -8.83 17.35
C ILE A 183 -5.59 -8.67 17.30
N LEU A 184 -5.06 -8.14 16.19
CA LEU A 184 -3.63 -7.89 16.04
C LEU A 184 -3.11 -6.87 17.04
N GLN A 185 -3.88 -5.81 17.30
CA GLN A 185 -3.52 -4.80 18.30
C GLN A 185 -3.38 -5.43 19.69
N ALA A 186 -4.30 -6.30 20.09
CA ALA A 186 -4.20 -7.02 21.36
C ALA A 186 -2.98 -7.95 21.39
N LYS A 187 -2.81 -8.78 20.35
CA LYS A 187 -1.67 -9.70 20.21
C LYS A 187 -0.33 -8.98 20.33
N TYR A 188 -0.10 -7.94 19.53
CA TYR A 188 1.20 -7.27 19.52
C TYR A 188 1.46 -6.42 20.76
N ARG A 189 0.41 -5.89 21.39
CA ARG A 189 0.54 -5.27 22.72
C ARG A 189 1.02 -6.28 23.76
N GLU A 190 0.50 -7.50 23.74
CA GLU A 190 0.92 -8.56 24.67
C GLU A 190 2.36 -9.02 24.42
N GLU A 191 2.79 -9.07 23.15
CA GLU A 191 4.15 -9.48 22.77
C GLU A 191 5.21 -8.41 23.08
N ASP A 192 4.93 -7.14 22.76
CA ASP A 192 5.94 -6.08 22.84
C ASP A 192 5.82 -5.21 24.10
N GLY A 193 4.67 -5.24 24.78
CA GLY A 193 4.37 -4.33 25.89
C GLY A 193 4.20 -2.87 25.47
N VAL A 194 3.99 -2.58 24.18
CA VAL A 194 3.81 -1.23 23.63
C VAL A 194 2.56 -1.16 22.75
N ASP A 195 1.86 -0.02 22.81
CA ASP A 195 0.78 0.30 21.88
C ASP A 195 1.35 0.72 20.53
N LEU A 196 1.20 -0.15 19.55
CA LEU A 196 1.55 0.12 18.16
C LEU A 196 0.43 0.94 17.49
N ASP A 197 0.83 1.88 16.63
CA ASP A 197 -0.10 2.55 15.73
C ASP A 197 -0.58 1.61 14.61
N THR A 198 -1.59 2.07 13.85
CA THR A 198 -2.20 1.27 12.77
C THR A 198 -1.21 0.88 11.67
N VAL A 199 -0.23 1.73 11.36
CA VAL A 199 0.75 1.47 10.32
C VAL A 199 1.70 0.36 10.76
N ALA A 200 2.19 0.43 12.01
CA ALA A 200 3.06 -0.58 12.58
C ALA A 200 2.36 -1.96 12.70
N ILE A 201 1.07 -1.98 13.07
CA ILE A 201 0.27 -3.21 13.11
C ILE A 201 0.13 -3.81 11.70
N ALA A 202 -0.19 -2.99 10.70
CA ALA A 202 -0.31 -3.44 9.31
C ALA A 202 1.01 -3.96 8.75
N GLN A 203 2.14 -3.32 9.10
CA GLN A 203 3.46 -3.77 8.70
C GLN A 203 3.79 -5.15 9.31
N ARG A 204 3.58 -5.34 10.61
CA ARG A 204 3.82 -6.64 11.25
C ARG A 204 2.97 -7.76 10.67
N TYR A 205 1.70 -7.50 10.43
CA TYR A 205 0.86 -8.49 9.78
C TYR A 205 1.34 -8.80 8.35
N SER A 206 1.85 -7.79 7.63
CA SER A 206 2.47 -8.01 6.32
C SER A 206 3.71 -8.90 6.41
N GLU A 207 4.52 -8.76 7.45
CA GLU A 207 5.68 -9.64 7.71
C GLU A 207 5.23 -11.09 7.96
N GLU A 208 4.15 -11.32 8.72
CA GLU A 208 3.59 -12.67 8.92
C GLU A 208 3.11 -13.30 7.60
N VAL A 209 2.49 -12.50 6.72
CA VAL A 209 2.05 -12.96 5.39
C VAL A 209 3.24 -13.39 4.53
N LEU A 210 4.33 -12.60 4.54
CA LEU A 210 5.55 -12.92 3.79
C LEU A 210 6.24 -14.18 4.34
N GLU A 211 6.27 -14.36 5.66
CA GLU A 211 6.79 -15.58 6.28
C GLU A 211 5.96 -16.82 5.88
N SER A 212 4.63 -16.70 5.86
CA SER A 212 3.74 -17.77 5.43
C SER A 212 3.95 -18.16 3.96
N LEU A 213 4.09 -17.16 3.06
CA LEU A 213 4.41 -17.38 1.64
C LEU A 213 5.73 -18.13 1.46
N SER A 214 6.78 -17.71 2.17
CA SER A 214 8.11 -18.34 2.10
C SER A 214 8.05 -19.79 2.57
N THR A 215 7.36 -20.05 3.68
CA THR A 215 7.20 -21.40 4.23
C THR A 215 6.49 -22.33 3.25
N ARG A 216 5.42 -21.87 2.58
CA ARG A 216 4.72 -22.68 1.57
C ARG A 216 5.60 -23.02 0.37
N ALA A 217 6.38 -22.07 -0.14
CA ALA A 217 7.27 -22.28 -1.28
C ALA A 217 8.37 -23.31 -0.99
N THR A 218 8.83 -23.43 0.26
CA THR A 218 9.83 -24.45 0.64
C THR A 218 9.27 -25.87 0.78
N ASN A 219 7.95 -26.00 0.95
CA ASN A 219 7.29 -27.29 1.20
C ASN A 219 6.58 -27.87 -0.05
N SER A 220 6.52 -27.11 -1.15
CA SER A 220 5.99 -27.53 -2.45
C SER A 220 7.07 -28.10 -3.36
#